data_AF-A0A935SDH1-F1
#
_entry.id   AF-A0A935SDH1-F1
#
_cell.length_a   1.000
_cell.length_b   1.000
_cell.length_c   1.000
_cell.angle_alpha   90.00
_cell.angle_beta   90.00
_cell.angle_gamma   90.00
#
_symmetry.space_group_name_H-M   'P 1'
#
loop_
_entity.id
_entity.type
_entity.pdbx_description
1 polymer ?
#
loop_
_entity_poly.entity_id
_entity_poly.type
_entity_poly.pdbx_seq_one_letter_code
_entity_poly.pdbx_strand_id
1 'polypeptide(L)'
;MITTIVLIKADPKHIPDTARAIAGIDGVQEVYSVSGEWDLVAIVKVPSYELIAEVVTERFPAVAGITRTQTLTAFRAYSKGDLEQAWDIGVN
;
A
#
# COMPACT_ATOMS: atom_id res chain seq x y z
N MET A 1 3.76 12.85 3.34
CA MET A 1 2.94 11.63 3.27
C MET A 1 3.84 10.49 2.84
N ILE A 2 4.00 9.45 3.65
CA ILE A 2 4.81 8.27 3.32
C ILE A 2 3.92 7.29 2.59
N THR A 3 4.40 6.78 1.45
CA THR A 3 3.69 5.76 0.67
C THR A 3 4.29 4.39 0.95
N THR A 4 3.44 3.42 1.28
CA THR A 4 3.84 2.03 1.47
C THR A 4 2.95 1.14 0.61
N ILE A 5 3.58 0.25 -0.15
CA ILE A 5 2.89 -0.75 -0.97
C ILE A 5 2.95 -2.05 -0.18
N VAL A 6 1.80 -2.65 0.10
CA VAL A 6 1.73 -3.92 0.82
C VAL A 6 1.19 -4.98 -0.13
N LEU A 7 2.03 -5.97 -0.44
CA LEU A 7 1.63 -7.16 -1.18
C LEU A 7 1.02 -8.14 -0.19
N ILE A 8 -0.14 -8.70 -0.53
CA ILE A 8 -0.94 -9.52 0.37
C ILE A 8 -1.31 -10.82 -0.33
N LYS A 9 -1.00 -11.93 0.34
CA LYS A 9 -1.50 -13.25 -0.01
C LYS A 9 -2.73 -13.51 0.84
N ALA A 10 -3.83 -13.91 0.22
CA ALA A 10 -5.09 -14.14 0.89
C ALA A 10 -5.62 -15.55 0.61
N ASP A 11 -6.48 -16.06 1.49
CA ASP A 11 -7.24 -17.28 1.23
C ASP A 11 -8.12 -17.06 -0.02
N PRO A 12 -7.98 -17.88 -1.08
CA PRO A 12 -8.76 -17.76 -2.31
C PRO A 12 -10.27 -17.69 -2.10
N LYS A 13 -10.81 -18.32 -1.04
CA LYS A 13 -12.24 -18.31 -0.73
C LYS A 13 -12.72 -16.98 -0.17
N HIS A 14 -11.81 -16.16 0.35
CA HIS A 14 -12.11 -14.96 1.12
C HIS A 14 -11.52 -13.68 0.50
N ILE A 15 -10.95 -13.74 -0.71
CA ILE A 15 -10.28 -12.59 -1.36
C ILE A 15 -11.17 -11.34 -1.38
N PRO A 16 -12.44 -11.37 -1.84
CA PRO A 16 -13.26 -10.16 -1.92
C PRO A 16 -13.54 -9.54 -0.55
N ASP A 17 -13.79 -10.35 0.47
CA ASP A 17 -14.09 -9.87 1.82
C ASP A 17 -12.83 -9.34 2.51
N THR A 18 -11.71 -10.04 2.33
CA THR A 18 -10.37 -9.60 2.77
C THR A 18 -10.05 -8.23 2.17
N ALA A 19 -10.25 -8.05 0.86
CA ALA A 19 -9.98 -6.79 0.17
C ALA A 19 -10.84 -5.64 0.69
N ARG A 20 -12.14 -5.86 0.89
CA ARG A 20 -13.05 -4.85 1.45
C ARG A 20 -12.69 -4.48 2.89
N ALA A 21 -12.34 -5.47 3.70
CA ALA A 21 -11.91 -5.24 5.08
C ALA A 21 -10.64 -4.39 5.13
N ILE A 22 -9.64 -4.69 4.29
CA ILE A 22 -8.41 -3.90 4.18
C ILE A 22 -8.71 -2.48 3.68
N ALA A 23 -9.57 -2.34 2.67
CA ALA A 23 -9.94 -1.03 2.12
C ALA A 23 -10.67 -0.13 3.14
N GLY A 24 -11.27 -0.70 4.18
CA GLY A 24 -11.90 0.04 5.28
C GLY A 24 -10.94 0.50 6.38
N ILE A 25 -9.64 0.17 6.31
CA ILE A 25 -8.65 0.55 7.32
C ILE A 25 -8.15 1.98 7.03
N ASP A 26 -8.20 2.85 8.05
CA ASP A 26 -7.65 4.19 7.97
C ASP A 26 -6.18 4.17 7.55
N GLY A 27 -5.83 5.00 6.57
CA GLY A 27 -4.49 5.04 5.98
C GLY A 27 -4.30 4.11 4.77
N VAL A 28 -5.21 3.17 4.52
CA VAL A 28 -5.28 2.46 3.23
C VAL A 28 -6.02 3.35 2.23
N GLN A 29 -5.32 3.76 1.18
CA GLN A 29 -5.90 4.59 0.13
C GLN A 29 -6.65 3.73 -0.90
N GLU A 30 -6.04 2.63 -1.32
CA GLU A 30 -6.53 1.78 -2.41
C GLU A 30 -6.16 0.31 -2.16
N VAL A 31 -7.01 -0.61 -2.62
CA VAL A 31 -6.74 -2.05 -2.61
C VAL A 31 -7.10 -2.62 -3.98
N TYR A 32 -6.16 -3.34 -4.57
CA TYR A 32 -6.29 -3.95 -5.88
C TYR A 32 -6.26 -5.47 -5.76
N SER A 33 -7.09 -6.16 -6.52
CA SER A 33 -6.82 -7.56 -6.85
C SER A 33 -5.89 -7.61 -8.06
N VAL A 34 -4.88 -8.46 -7.99
CA VAL A 34 -3.81 -8.53 -9.00
C VAL A 34 -3.61 -9.97 -9.46
N SER A 35 -3.13 -10.13 -10.68
CA SER A 35 -2.60 -11.40 -11.15
C SER A 35 -1.15 -11.58 -10.71
N GLY A 36 -0.70 -12.82 -10.52
CA GLY A 36 0.68 -13.15 -10.18
C GLY A 36 0.82 -13.96 -8.88
N GLU A 37 1.95 -13.80 -8.20
CA GLU A 37 2.22 -14.52 -6.94
C GLU A 37 1.29 -14.07 -5.80
N TRP A 38 0.95 -12.78 -5.78
CA TRP A 38 0.13 -12.13 -4.76
C TRP A 38 -1.32 -11.99 -5.22
N ASP A 39 -2.25 -11.95 -4.28
CA ASP A 39 -3.69 -11.89 -4.58
C ASP A 39 -4.22 -10.45 -4.49
N LEU A 40 -3.67 -9.67 -3.57
CA LEU A 40 -4.04 -8.29 -3.32
C LEU A 40 -2.80 -7.38 -3.19
N VAL A 41 -2.97 -6.11 -3.57
CA VAL A 41 -2.01 -5.03 -3.31
C VAL A 41 -2.74 -3.88 -2.65
N ALA A 42 -2.29 -3.48 -1.45
CA ALA A 42 -2.80 -2.31 -0.75
C ALA A 42 -1.81 -1.15 -0.87
N ILE A 43 -2.32 0.04 -1.21
CA ILE A 43 -1.57 1.29 -1.19
C ILE A 43 -1.90 2.00 0.11
N VAL A 44 -0.91 2.10 1.00
CA VAL A 44 -1.02 2.77 2.29
C VAL A 44 -0.35 4.14 2.19
N LYS A 45 -1.05 5.20 2.62
CA LYS A 45 -0.51 6.55 2.72
C LYS A 45 -0.82 7.15 4.08
N VAL A 46 0.24 7.42 4.84
CA VAL A 46 0.14 7.94 6.21
C VAL A 46 1.17 9.06 6.45
N PRO A 47 0.97 9.94 7.44
CA PRO A 47 1.89 11.04 7.69
C PRO A 47 3.19 10.64 8.40
N SER A 48 3.25 9.48 9.08
CA SER A 48 4.42 9.04 9.86
C SER A 48 4.67 7.54 9.79
N TYR A 49 5.88 7.09 10.16
CA TYR A 49 6.27 5.68 10.13
C TYR A 49 5.56 4.87 11.23
N GLU A 50 5.26 5.49 12.35
CA GLU A 50 4.53 4.87 13.46
C GLU A 50 3.14 4.41 13.00
N LEU A 51 2.46 5.20 12.19
CA LEU A 51 1.16 4.83 11.61
C LEU A 51 1.28 3.70 10.57
N ILE A 52 2.42 3.58 9.88
CA ILE A 52 2.67 2.41 9.02
C ILE A 52 2.74 1.15 9.89
N ALA A 53 3.47 1.22 11.01
CA ALA A 53 3.56 0.11 11.95
C ALA A 53 2.16 -0.25 12.48
N GLU A 54 1.35 0.70 12.91
CA GLU A 54 -0.04 0.44 13.34
C GLU A 54 -0.85 -0.27 12.24
N VAL A 55 -0.87 0.28 11.02
CA VAL A 55 -1.66 -0.28 9.91
C VAL A 55 -1.18 -1.69 9.54
N VAL A 56 0.12 -1.86 9.32
CA VAL A 56 0.69 -3.10 8.76
C VAL A 56 0.87 -4.18 9.83
N THR A 57 1.21 -3.81 11.07
CA THR A 57 1.57 -4.78 12.11
C THR A 57 0.47 -5.02 13.13
N GLU A 58 -0.52 -4.13 13.25
CA GLU A 58 -1.65 -4.31 14.18
C GLU A 58 -2.97 -4.53 13.43
N ARG A 59 -3.28 -3.69 12.45
CA ARG A 59 -4.59 -3.72 11.76
C ARG A 59 -4.67 -4.84 10.72
N PHE A 60 -3.66 -4.98 9.87
CA PHE A 60 -3.66 -6.01 8.81
C PHE A 60 -3.75 -7.43 9.38
N PRO A 61 -2.96 -7.83 10.41
CA PRO A 61 -3.06 -9.19 10.96
C PRO A 61 -4.43 -9.52 11.57
N ALA A 62 -5.22 -8.52 11.96
CA ALA A 62 -6.58 -8.71 12.45
C ALA A 62 -7.60 -8.99 11.32
N VAL A 63 -7.23 -8.76 10.06
CA VAL A 63 -8.11 -9.03 8.92
C VAL A 63 -8.11 -10.53 8.61
N ALA A 64 -9.28 -11.14 8.74
CA ALA A 64 -9.48 -12.54 8.37
C ALA A 64 -9.17 -12.75 6.88
N GLY A 65 -8.51 -13.88 6.57
CA GLY A 65 -8.18 -14.27 5.21
C GLY A 65 -6.79 -13.85 4.75
N ILE A 66 -6.10 -12.92 5.42
CA ILE A 66 -4.68 -12.65 5.14
C ILE A 66 -3.84 -13.85 5.59
N THR A 67 -2.98 -14.34 4.70
CA THR A 67 -2.06 -15.46 4.99
C THR A 67 -0.60 -15.04 5.01
N ARG A 68 -0.25 -14.00 4.26
CA ARG A 68 1.12 -13.44 4.21
C ARG A 68 1.07 -12.00 3.73
N THR A 69 1.96 -11.17 4.25
CA THR A 69 2.21 -9.82 3.75
C THR A 69 3.68 -9.62 3.40
N GLN A 70 3.95 -8.71 2.46
CA GLN A 70 5.26 -8.12 2.22
C GLN A 70 5.11 -6.61 2.06
N THR A 71 5.83 -5.86 2.87
CA THR A 71 5.69 -4.41 2.99
C THR A 71 6.85 -3.70 2.31
N LEU A 72 6.53 -2.81 1.36
CA LEU A 72 7.49 -2.02 0.60
C LEU A 72 7.23 -0.53 0.85
N THR A 73 7.94 0.04 1.81
CA THR A 73 7.86 1.47 2.09
C THR A 73 8.73 2.26 1.12
N ALA A 74 8.13 3.20 0.40
CA ALA A 74 8.83 4.00 -0.59
C ALA A 74 9.72 5.06 0.08
N PHE A 75 11.00 5.08 -0.25
CA PHE A 75 11.94 6.12 0.20
C PHE A 75 11.95 7.36 -0.71
N ARG A 76 11.63 7.16 -1.99
CA ARG A 76 11.52 8.23 -2.98
C ARG A 76 10.46 7.85 -4.01
N ALA A 77 9.61 8.79 -4.35
CA ALA A 77 8.70 8.68 -5.49
C ALA A 77 9.31 9.43 -6.68
N TYR A 78 9.10 8.91 -7.88
CA TYR A 78 9.41 9.60 -9.11
C TYR A 78 8.09 9.75 -9.86
N SER A 79 7.59 10.97 -10.00
CA SER A 79 6.39 11.26 -10.80
C SER A 79 6.75 12.10 -12.02
N LYS A 80 5.89 12.08 -13.05
CA LYS A 80 6.07 12.96 -14.22
C LYS A 80 6.09 14.44 -13.84
N GLY A 81 5.32 14.85 -12.83
CA GLY A 81 5.33 16.22 -12.30
C GLY A 81 6.65 16.61 -11.63
N ASP A 82 7.37 15.66 -11.02
CA ASP A 82 8.69 15.92 -10.43
C ASP A 82 9.80 16.03 -11.50
N LEU A 83 9.63 15.33 -12.63
CA LEU A 83 10.56 15.37 -13.77
C LEU A 83 10.46 16.67 -14.57
N GLU A 84 9.26 17.23 -14.71
CA GLU A 84 9.04 18.53 -15.37
C GLU A 84 9.64 19.69 -14.56
N GLN A 85 9.48 19.68 -13.23
CA GLN A 85 10.10 20.71 -12.36
C GLN A 85 11.64 20.69 -12.37
N ALA A 86 12.26 19.52 -12.55
CA ALA A 86 13.72 19.43 -12.66
C ALA A 86 14.26 20.05 -13.97
N TRP A 87 13.44 20.14 -15.02
CA TRP A 87 13.80 20.75 -16.30
C TRP A 87 13.71 22.28 -16.26
N ASP A 88 12.74 22.84 -15.53
CA ASP A 88 12.55 24.29 -15.36
C ASP A 88 13.65 24.97 -14.52
N ILE A 89 14.32 24.23 -13.63
CA ILE A 89 15.40 24.76 -12.78
C ILE A 89 16.73 24.89 -13.58
N GLY A 90 16.82 24.30 -14.77
CA GLY A 90 18.01 24.30 -15.63
C GLY A 90 18.01 25.30 -16.79
N VAL A 91 16.96 26.10 -16.94
CA VAL A 91 16.86 27.11 -18.02
C VAL A 91 16.33 28.42 -17.44
N ASN A 92 17.25 29.25 -16.94
CA ASN A 92 17.23 30.72 -17.00
C ASN A 92 18.63 31.27 -16.74
#